data_AF-A0A367YL69-F1
#
_entry.id   AF-A0A367YL69-F1
#
_cell.length_a   1.000
_cell.length_b   1.000
_cell.length_c   1.000
_cell.angle_alpha   90.00
_cell.angle_beta   90.00
_cell.angle_gamma   90.00
#
_symmetry.space_group_name_H-M   'P 1'
#
loop_
_entity.id
_entity.type
_entity.pdbx_description
1 polymer ?
#
loop_
_entity_poly.entity_id
_entity_poly.type
_entity_poly.pdbx_seq_one_letter_code
_entity_poly.pdbx_strand_id
1 'polypeptide(L)'
;MEFYSSLDASQLDAETPTLFELISAHQLESLLSPSLRYILVHYASKYPRYLLKINNRFDELNLLLRSFIEWYFLTYWQGSFTENFYGMKRVSQTPLSQGNFNSSKLTQLVPSLVEERRKLSTLQKLVSLFEITGLAYISEKLNYSYEVWYTKYVTNQLNTDESLSTQENLKIKIKRKFVEIYPYAQSAYRAANLLTTLLYLGGYSKSPTLLTYLFRINYSRLNQYDYAKNEPPPELDDGKKKAHRNRPPSPLEIALKFLSANVTNPTLKSIKFILGTFFPVAIFSLKFLEWWNNSDFSSKLSKNQGNVLDFTLPPPSTLTSALRTSRVEEKQKKKKHAYKSGKVCPLCKKELTNPAIIETGYVFDYTCIYNYLEKSHIIVSKKSQAKGDVDEDDQIYSDDEDEEKKEEVPQEEEEEKVTIDINKGGRCPITGRKLLGCKWNPIKEEWEIEGIRRLIF
;
A
#
# COMPACT_ATOMS: atom_id res chain seq x y z
N MET A 1 23.98 5.12 -10.53
CA MET A 1 23.32 5.69 -9.34
C MET A 1 23.48 4.67 -8.22
N GLU A 2 24.13 5.04 -7.13
CA GLU A 2 24.29 4.15 -5.98
C GLU A 2 23.08 4.32 -5.05
N PHE A 3 22.28 3.26 -4.89
CA PHE A 3 21.05 3.27 -4.07
C PHE A 3 21.32 3.35 -2.56
N TYR A 4 22.58 3.34 -2.13
CA TYR A 4 23.02 3.42 -0.73
C TYR A 4 23.77 4.72 -0.40
N SER A 5 23.33 5.85 -0.95
CA SER A 5 23.88 7.19 -0.61
C SER A 5 23.81 7.56 0.89
N SER A 6 23.08 6.79 1.71
CA SER A 6 23.00 6.96 3.16
C SER A 6 24.07 6.19 3.94
N LEU A 7 24.80 5.26 3.32
CA LEU A 7 25.94 4.58 3.94
C LEU A 7 27.21 5.37 3.60
N ASP A 8 28.03 5.65 4.60
CA ASP A 8 29.32 6.31 4.42
C ASP A 8 30.23 5.42 3.56
N ALA A 9 30.34 5.74 2.27
CA ALA A 9 31.10 4.98 1.29
C ALA A 9 32.59 4.85 1.67
N SER A 10 33.10 5.72 2.54
CA SER A 10 34.48 5.67 3.03
C SER A 10 34.74 4.55 4.05
N GLN A 11 33.69 4.05 4.72
CA GLN A 11 33.78 2.99 5.73
C GLN A 11 33.49 1.59 5.16
N LEU A 12 32.97 1.52 3.94
CA LEU A 12 32.66 0.25 3.26
C LEU A 12 33.91 -0.28 2.57
N ASP A 13 34.15 -1.59 2.66
CA ASP A 13 35.19 -2.24 1.85
C ASP A 13 34.93 -1.97 0.36
N ALA A 14 35.95 -1.59 -0.41
CA ALA A 14 35.75 -1.25 -1.81
C ALA A 14 35.34 -2.47 -2.65
N GLU A 15 35.73 -3.69 -2.23
CA GLU A 15 35.57 -4.90 -3.02
C GLU A 15 34.34 -5.73 -2.62
N THR A 16 34.14 -6.02 -1.32
CA THR A 16 33.10 -6.96 -0.86
C THR A 16 31.77 -6.29 -0.48
N PRO A 17 30.65 -6.63 -1.15
CA PRO A 17 29.36 -6.02 -0.84
C PRO A 17 28.86 -6.37 0.56
N THR A 18 28.05 -5.51 1.15
CA THR A 18 27.46 -5.84 2.47
C THR A 18 26.37 -6.90 2.33
N LEU A 19 26.13 -7.64 3.42
CA LEU A 19 25.01 -8.59 3.45
C LEU A 19 23.66 -7.88 3.25
N PHE A 20 23.52 -6.64 3.72
CA PHE A 20 22.33 -5.83 3.51
C PHE A 20 22.09 -5.47 2.04
N GLU A 21 23.15 -5.14 1.28
CA GLU A 21 23.08 -4.93 -0.17
C GLU A 21 22.57 -6.19 -0.89
N LEU A 22 23.12 -7.36 -0.52
CA LEU A 22 22.73 -8.66 -1.08
C LEU A 22 21.26 -9.00 -0.78
N ILE A 23 20.83 -8.84 0.48
CA ILE A 23 19.43 -9.10 0.87
C ILE A 23 18.48 -8.16 0.13
N SER A 24 18.85 -6.88 -0.01
CA SER A 24 17.98 -5.90 -0.68
C SER A 24 17.83 -6.18 -2.17
N ALA A 25 18.91 -6.63 -2.82
CA ALA A 25 18.85 -7.14 -4.20
C ALA A 25 17.93 -8.36 -4.32
N HIS A 26 18.03 -9.30 -3.38
CA HIS A 26 17.17 -10.49 -3.36
C HIS A 26 15.69 -10.15 -3.09
N GLN A 27 15.40 -9.18 -2.22
CA GLN A 27 14.04 -8.72 -1.97
C GLN A 27 13.42 -8.11 -3.22
N LEU A 28 14.14 -7.22 -3.92
CA LEU A 28 13.68 -6.65 -5.18
C LEU A 28 13.41 -7.74 -6.21
N GLU A 29 14.29 -8.74 -6.27
CA GLU A 29 14.13 -9.88 -7.15
C GLU A 29 12.84 -10.68 -6.86
N SER A 30 12.58 -10.97 -5.59
CA SER A 30 11.42 -11.75 -5.15
C SER A 30 10.08 -11.09 -5.50
N LEU A 31 10.06 -9.77 -5.63
CA LEU A 31 8.87 -8.97 -5.95
C LEU A 31 8.55 -8.91 -7.44
N LEU A 32 9.50 -9.26 -8.31
CA LEU A 32 9.35 -9.11 -9.77
C LEU A 32 8.29 -10.07 -10.33
N SER A 33 8.34 -11.36 -9.98
CA SER A 33 7.39 -12.37 -10.48
C SER A 33 5.95 -12.10 -10.01
N PRO A 34 5.67 -11.83 -8.71
CA PRO A 34 4.31 -11.51 -8.25
C PRO A 34 3.75 -10.24 -8.91
N SER A 35 4.59 -9.21 -9.11
CA SER A 35 4.16 -7.96 -9.73
C SER A 35 3.74 -8.15 -11.18
N LEU A 36 4.54 -8.90 -11.96
CA LEU A 36 4.18 -9.26 -13.34
C LEU A 36 2.89 -10.08 -13.39
N ARG A 37 2.72 -11.03 -12.46
CA ARG A 37 1.50 -11.83 -12.37
C ARG A 37 0.28 -10.97 -12.06
N TYR A 38 0.40 -10.04 -11.12
CA TYR A 38 -0.69 -9.14 -10.75
C TYR A 38 -1.15 -8.28 -11.93
N ILE A 39 -0.19 -7.66 -12.64
CA ILE A 39 -0.47 -6.87 -13.85
C ILE A 39 -1.17 -7.74 -14.89
N LEU A 40 -0.66 -8.95 -15.13
CA LEU A 40 -1.25 -9.87 -16.10
C LEU A 40 -2.68 -10.27 -15.74
N VAL A 41 -2.94 -10.60 -14.47
CA VAL A 41 -4.28 -10.95 -13.97
C VAL A 41 -5.24 -9.77 -14.09
N HIS A 42 -4.77 -8.56 -13.75
CA HIS A 42 -5.57 -7.34 -13.89
C HIS A 42 -5.98 -7.09 -15.35
N TYR A 43 -5.08 -7.26 -16.31
CA TYR A 43 -5.44 -7.14 -17.74
C TYR A 43 -6.23 -8.35 -18.26
N ALA A 44 -6.02 -9.54 -17.69
CA ALA A 44 -6.75 -10.75 -18.07
C ALA A 44 -8.24 -10.66 -17.73
N SER A 45 -8.61 -9.97 -16.64
CA SER A 45 -10.02 -9.72 -16.31
C SER A 45 -10.71 -8.81 -17.32
N LYS A 46 -9.97 -7.88 -17.93
CA LYS A 46 -10.49 -6.94 -18.95
C LYS A 46 -10.57 -7.56 -20.35
N TYR A 47 -9.62 -8.42 -20.71
CA TYR A 47 -9.55 -9.05 -22.04
C TYR A 47 -9.32 -10.57 -21.96
N PRO A 48 -10.32 -11.36 -21.54
CA PRO A 48 -10.14 -12.77 -21.19
C PRO A 48 -9.76 -13.66 -22.39
N ARG A 49 -10.16 -13.31 -23.61
CA ARG A 49 -10.02 -14.19 -24.79
C ARG A 49 -8.57 -14.53 -25.14
N TYR A 50 -7.66 -13.56 -24.99
CA TYR A 50 -6.23 -13.74 -25.33
C TYR A 50 -5.37 -13.94 -24.08
N LEU A 51 -5.58 -13.13 -23.03
CA LEU A 51 -4.70 -13.12 -21.85
C LEU A 51 -4.88 -14.33 -20.94
N LEU A 52 -6.01 -15.03 -20.96
CA LEU A 52 -6.22 -16.21 -20.12
C LEU A 52 -5.25 -17.35 -20.47
N LYS A 53 -4.95 -17.55 -21.76
CA LYS A 53 -3.96 -18.54 -22.21
C LYS A 53 -2.56 -18.21 -21.70
N ILE A 54 -2.21 -16.93 -21.70
CA ILE A 54 -0.93 -16.41 -21.23
C ILE A 54 -0.84 -16.58 -19.71
N ASN A 55 -1.90 -16.24 -18.98
CA ASN A 55 -1.97 -16.37 -17.52
C ASN A 55 -1.85 -17.83 -17.06
N ASN A 56 -2.47 -18.78 -17.78
CA ASN A 56 -2.36 -20.21 -17.45
C ASN A 56 -0.94 -20.76 -17.66
N ARG A 57 -0.12 -20.13 -18.51
CA ARG A 57 1.28 -20.51 -18.75
C ARG A 57 2.26 -19.48 -18.16
N PHE A 58 1.80 -18.70 -17.16
CA PHE A 58 2.57 -17.60 -16.61
C PHE A 58 3.94 -18.06 -16.12
N ASP A 59 4.02 -19.17 -15.38
CA ASP A 59 5.29 -19.65 -14.81
C ASP A 59 6.34 -19.94 -15.90
N GLU A 60 5.94 -20.56 -17.02
CA GLU A 60 6.84 -20.87 -18.14
C GLU A 60 7.29 -19.62 -18.88
N LEU A 61 6.35 -18.69 -19.11
CA LEU A 61 6.63 -17.42 -19.78
C LEU A 61 7.51 -16.52 -18.91
N ASN A 62 7.27 -16.49 -17.60
CA ASN A 62 8.06 -15.76 -16.63
C ASN A 62 9.47 -16.35 -16.53
N LEU A 63 9.60 -17.68 -16.49
CA LEU A 63 10.90 -18.35 -16.53
C LEU A 63 11.70 -17.96 -17.79
N LEU A 64 11.08 -18.01 -18.96
CA LEU A 64 11.72 -17.64 -20.23
C LEU A 64 12.13 -16.15 -20.22
N LEU A 65 11.20 -15.26 -19.91
CA LEU A 65 11.41 -13.81 -19.93
C LEU A 65 12.49 -13.40 -18.92
N ARG A 66 12.41 -13.87 -17.67
CA ARG A 66 13.42 -13.58 -16.65
C ARG A 66 14.76 -14.18 -17.05
N SER A 67 14.82 -15.43 -17.51
CA SER A 67 16.09 -16.04 -17.92
C SER A 67 16.73 -15.31 -19.09
N PHE A 68 15.95 -14.75 -20.03
CA PHE A 68 16.48 -13.92 -21.10
C PHE A 68 17.08 -12.61 -20.60
N ILE A 69 16.39 -11.91 -19.69
CA ILE A 69 16.88 -10.68 -19.07
C ILE A 69 18.17 -10.97 -18.29
N GLU A 70 18.16 -12.00 -17.44
CA GLU A 70 19.33 -12.37 -16.63
C GLU A 70 20.51 -12.83 -17.49
N TRP A 71 20.25 -13.58 -18.56
CA TRP A 71 21.28 -13.97 -19.52
C TRP A 71 21.96 -12.75 -20.16
N TYR A 72 21.19 -11.72 -20.51
CA TYR A 72 21.72 -10.45 -21.02
C TYR A 72 22.63 -9.79 -19.97
N PHE A 73 22.13 -9.59 -18.75
CA PHE A 73 22.92 -8.92 -17.69
C PHE A 73 24.16 -9.71 -17.29
N LEU A 74 24.10 -11.03 -17.15
CA LEU A 74 25.26 -11.87 -16.85
C LEU A 74 26.30 -11.87 -17.98
N THR A 75 25.86 -11.68 -19.23
CA THR A 75 26.77 -11.65 -20.39
C THR A 75 27.54 -10.34 -20.46
N TYR A 76 26.87 -9.20 -20.27
CA TYR A 76 27.46 -7.87 -20.41
C TYR A 76 28.01 -7.29 -19.11
N TRP A 77 27.31 -7.44 -17.99
CA TRP A 77 27.64 -6.83 -16.69
C TRP A 77 28.27 -7.80 -15.69
N GLN A 78 28.24 -9.11 -15.97
CA GLN A 78 28.72 -10.15 -15.04
C GLN A 78 27.94 -10.18 -13.70
N GLY A 79 26.72 -9.64 -13.65
CA GLY A 79 25.81 -9.70 -12.51
C GLY A 79 24.38 -9.94 -12.96
N SER A 80 23.50 -10.28 -12.01
CA SER A 80 22.04 -10.29 -12.19
C SER A 80 21.51 -8.88 -12.52
N PHE A 81 20.32 -8.80 -13.09
CA PHE A 81 19.61 -7.53 -13.28
C PHE A 81 19.49 -6.73 -11.97
N THR A 82 19.05 -7.38 -10.89
CA THR A 82 18.88 -6.72 -9.59
C THR A 82 20.23 -6.43 -8.93
N GLU A 83 21.20 -7.33 -9.06
CA GLU A 83 22.57 -7.09 -8.56
C GLU A 83 23.20 -5.86 -9.22
N ASN A 84 23.07 -5.73 -10.55
CA ASN A 84 23.56 -4.58 -11.30
C ASN A 84 22.84 -3.28 -10.89
N PHE A 85 21.54 -3.34 -10.58
CA PHE A 85 20.80 -2.19 -10.04
C PHE A 85 21.37 -1.70 -8.70
N TYR A 86 21.87 -2.61 -7.87
CA TYR A 86 22.54 -2.30 -6.60
C TYR A 86 24.06 -2.15 -6.73
N GLY A 87 24.62 -2.10 -7.96
CA GLY A 87 26.05 -1.89 -8.17
C GLY A 87 26.92 -3.10 -7.80
N MET A 88 26.37 -4.32 -7.85
CA MET A 88 27.07 -5.58 -7.58
C MET A 88 27.24 -6.42 -8.84
N LYS A 89 28.34 -7.17 -8.89
CA LYS A 89 28.65 -8.16 -9.92
C LYS A 89 29.16 -9.45 -9.28
N ARG A 90 29.06 -10.54 -10.04
CA ARG A 90 29.67 -11.83 -9.74
C ARG A 90 31.04 -11.89 -10.41
N VAL A 91 31.98 -12.58 -9.78
CA VAL A 91 33.37 -12.71 -10.20
C VAL A 91 33.84 -14.14 -9.95
N SER A 92 34.62 -14.70 -10.86
CA SER A 92 35.27 -16.01 -10.62
C SER A 92 36.36 -15.87 -9.56
N GLN A 93 36.42 -16.82 -8.62
CA GLN A 93 37.47 -16.85 -7.61
C GLN A 93 38.82 -17.15 -8.26
N THR A 94 39.66 -16.14 -8.35
CA THR A 94 41.06 -16.27 -8.77
C THR A 94 41.98 -16.50 -7.56
N PRO A 95 43.17 -17.11 -7.73
CA PRO A 95 44.16 -17.19 -6.66
C PRO A 95 44.61 -15.82 -6.15
N LEU A 96 44.46 -14.76 -6.96
CA LEU A 96 44.68 -13.37 -6.53
C LEU A 96 43.66 -12.89 -5.49
N SER A 97 42.55 -13.59 -5.31
CA SER A 97 41.56 -13.33 -4.26
C SER A 97 41.93 -13.99 -2.92
N GLN A 98 42.98 -14.82 -2.88
CA GLN A 98 43.48 -15.40 -1.63
C GLN A 98 44.26 -14.32 -0.87
N GLY A 99 44.00 -14.19 0.44
CA GLY A 99 44.41 -13.07 1.30
C GLY A 99 45.92 -12.78 1.44
N ASN A 100 46.76 -13.47 0.67
CA ASN A 100 48.20 -13.21 0.58
C ASN A 100 48.51 -11.98 -0.28
N PHE A 101 47.58 -11.54 -1.14
CA PHE A 101 47.75 -10.37 -2.01
C PHE A 101 46.71 -9.30 -1.68
N ASN A 102 47.14 -8.04 -1.58
CA ASN A 102 46.24 -6.89 -1.44
C ASN A 102 45.50 -6.66 -2.76
N SER A 103 44.36 -7.35 -2.95
CA SER A 103 43.52 -7.27 -4.15
C SER A 103 43.12 -5.83 -4.46
N SER A 104 42.81 -5.03 -3.44
CA SER A 104 42.42 -3.62 -3.56
C SER A 104 43.50 -2.73 -4.19
N LYS A 105 44.77 -2.94 -3.86
CA LYS A 105 45.87 -2.16 -4.45
C LYS A 105 46.13 -2.58 -5.89
N LEU A 106 45.98 -3.85 -6.21
CA LEU A 106 46.15 -4.36 -7.57
C LEU A 106 45.03 -3.91 -8.50
N THR A 107 43.78 -3.88 -8.03
CA THR A 107 42.65 -3.36 -8.80
C THR A 107 42.77 -1.87 -9.08
N GLN A 108 43.37 -1.09 -8.17
CA GLN A 108 43.67 0.32 -8.40
C GLN A 108 44.77 0.55 -9.44
N LEU A 109 45.84 -0.25 -9.41
CA LEU A 109 46.98 -0.08 -10.31
C LEU A 109 46.71 -0.59 -11.73
N VAL A 110 46.05 -1.75 -11.84
CA VAL A 110 45.83 -2.41 -13.14
C VAL A 110 44.41 -3.02 -13.20
N PRO A 111 43.36 -2.17 -13.27
CA PRO A 111 41.98 -2.64 -13.23
C PRO A 111 41.63 -3.57 -14.40
N SER A 112 42.11 -3.27 -15.62
CA SER A 112 41.76 -4.03 -16.82
C SER A 112 42.20 -5.50 -16.76
N LEU A 113 43.47 -5.75 -16.43
CA LEU A 113 44.02 -7.11 -16.40
C LEU A 113 43.40 -7.96 -15.28
N VAL A 114 43.14 -7.34 -14.13
CA VAL A 114 42.52 -8.02 -12.98
C VAL A 114 41.08 -8.40 -13.31
N GLU A 115 40.32 -7.47 -13.91
CA GLU A 115 38.91 -7.70 -14.26
C GLU A 115 38.72 -8.69 -15.40
N GLU A 116 39.63 -8.70 -16.39
CA GLU A 116 39.62 -9.72 -17.44
C GLU A 116 39.85 -11.13 -16.90
N ARG A 117 40.75 -11.29 -15.92
CA ARG A 117 41.01 -12.57 -15.25
C ARG A 117 39.87 -13.01 -14.33
N ARG A 118 39.08 -12.07 -13.81
CA ARG A 118 37.96 -12.29 -12.89
C ARG A 118 36.62 -12.60 -13.57
N LYS A 119 36.57 -12.54 -14.90
CA LYS A 119 35.38 -12.82 -15.70
C LYS A 119 34.82 -14.23 -15.43
N LEU A 120 33.48 -14.36 -15.40
CA LEU A 120 32.86 -15.67 -15.21
C LEU A 120 33.09 -16.58 -16.42
N SER A 121 33.38 -17.85 -16.13
CA SER A 121 33.32 -18.94 -17.11
C SER A 121 31.89 -19.15 -17.61
N THR A 122 31.74 -19.74 -18.80
CA THR A 122 30.43 -20.11 -19.35
C THR A 122 29.64 -21.00 -18.41
N LEU A 123 30.29 -21.96 -17.73
CA LEU A 123 29.65 -22.80 -16.73
C LEU A 123 29.17 -21.99 -15.52
N GLN A 124 29.99 -21.06 -15.01
CA GLN A 124 29.62 -20.21 -13.88
C GLN A 124 28.45 -19.27 -14.22
N LYS A 125 28.39 -18.79 -15.47
CA LYS A 125 27.25 -18.01 -15.98
C LYS A 125 25.97 -18.84 -16.00
N LEU A 126 26.03 -20.07 -16.51
CA LEU A 126 24.88 -20.98 -16.53
C LEU A 126 24.42 -21.36 -15.12
N VAL A 127 25.36 -21.62 -14.20
CA VAL A 127 25.05 -21.87 -12.79
C VAL A 127 24.41 -20.65 -12.14
N SER A 128 24.93 -19.46 -12.38
CA SER A 128 24.36 -18.22 -11.84
C SER A 128 22.95 -17.97 -12.37
N LEU A 129 22.72 -18.19 -13.67
CA LEU A 129 21.40 -18.11 -14.28
C LEU A 129 20.46 -19.14 -13.66
N PHE A 130 20.92 -20.39 -13.52
CA PHE A 130 20.15 -21.47 -12.92
C PHE A 130 19.80 -21.16 -11.45
N GLU A 131 20.70 -20.58 -10.68
CA GLU A 131 20.45 -20.19 -9.29
C GLU A 131 19.33 -19.14 -9.17
N ILE A 132 19.37 -18.11 -10.03
CA ILE A 132 18.42 -16.99 -9.98
C ILE A 132 17.02 -17.44 -10.46
N THR A 133 16.94 -17.99 -11.67
CA THR A 133 15.63 -18.30 -12.28
C THR A 133 15.24 -19.76 -12.17
N GLY A 134 16.18 -20.67 -12.40
CA GLY A 134 15.94 -22.11 -12.40
C GLY A 134 15.56 -22.65 -11.02
N LEU A 135 16.29 -22.27 -9.98
CA LEU A 135 16.06 -22.72 -8.62
C LEU A 135 14.73 -22.21 -8.08
N ALA A 136 14.42 -20.94 -8.32
CA ALA A 136 13.12 -20.36 -7.97
C ALA A 136 11.97 -21.17 -8.58
N TYR A 137 12.01 -21.42 -9.89
CA TYR A 137 10.98 -22.20 -10.60
C TYR A 137 10.89 -23.66 -10.11
N ILE A 138 12.03 -24.35 -9.98
CA ILE A 138 12.06 -25.75 -9.53
C ILE A 138 11.54 -25.84 -8.10
N SER A 139 11.96 -24.94 -7.21
CA SER A 139 11.50 -24.94 -5.82
C SER A 139 9.99 -24.72 -5.72
N GLU A 140 9.41 -23.83 -6.55
CA GLU A 140 7.96 -23.61 -6.60
C GLU A 140 7.21 -24.87 -7.06
N LYS A 141 7.68 -25.53 -8.14
CA LYS A 141 7.06 -26.77 -8.64
C LYS A 141 7.19 -27.93 -7.66
N LEU A 142 8.34 -28.05 -6.98
CA LEU A 142 8.56 -29.07 -5.96
C LEU A 142 7.68 -28.84 -4.73
N ASN A 143 7.57 -27.60 -4.26
CA ASN A 143 6.68 -27.24 -3.15
C ASN A 143 5.21 -27.53 -3.49
N TYR A 144 4.74 -27.12 -4.67
CA TYR A 144 3.38 -27.44 -5.12
C TYR A 144 3.13 -28.95 -5.19
N SER A 145 4.07 -29.71 -5.75
CA SER A 145 3.95 -31.17 -5.84
C SER A 145 3.94 -31.82 -4.45
N TYR A 146 4.75 -31.29 -3.52
CA TYR A 146 4.77 -31.72 -2.13
C TYR A 146 3.43 -31.49 -1.45
N GLU A 147 2.82 -30.31 -1.55
CA GLU A 147 1.51 -30.02 -0.96
C GLU A 147 0.41 -30.95 -1.50
N VAL A 148 0.37 -31.15 -2.82
CA VAL A 148 -0.62 -32.03 -3.46
C VAL A 148 -0.44 -33.50 -3.07
N TRP A 149 0.78 -33.98 -2.88
CA TRP A 149 1.01 -35.38 -2.48
C TRP A 149 0.97 -35.59 -0.97
N TYR A 150 1.35 -34.58 -0.18
CA TYR A 150 1.26 -34.62 1.27
C TYR A 150 -0.19 -34.71 1.72
N THR A 151 -1.09 -33.93 1.13
CA THR A 151 -2.55 -34.05 1.38
C THR A 151 -3.06 -35.47 1.10
N LYS A 152 -2.73 -36.03 -0.06
CA LYS A 152 -3.10 -37.41 -0.43
C LYS A 152 -2.49 -38.47 0.49
N TYR A 153 -1.28 -38.21 1.00
CA TYR A 153 -0.58 -39.09 1.92
C TYR A 153 -1.26 -39.12 3.28
N VAL A 154 -1.63 -37.96 3.82
CA VAL A 154 -2.33 -37.83 5.10
C VAL A 154 -3.75 -38.42 5.03
N THR A 155 -4.45 -38.26 3.90
CA THR A 155 -5.78 -38.86 3.70
C THR A 155 -5.74 -40.35 3.37
N ASN A 156 -4.56 -41.01 3.42
CA ASN A 156 -4.36 -42.41 3.03
C ASN A 156 -4.91 -42.77 1.62
N GLN A 157 -4.99 -41.80 0.72
CA GLN A 157 -5.42 -42.01 -0.68
C GLN A 157 -4.29 -42.59 -1.55
N LEU A 158 -3.08 -42.73 -0.99
CA LEU A 158 -1.87 -43.27 -1.63
C LEU A 158 -1.55 -44.68 -1.13
N ASN A 159 -2.57 -45.53 -0.97
CA ASN A 159 -2.39 -46.93 -0.58
C ASN A 159 -1.97 -47.79 -1.79
N THR A 160 -1.07 -48.73 -1.56
CA THR A 160 -0.60 -49.69 -2.57
C THR A 160 -1.63 -50.77 -2.88
N ASP A 161 -2.51 -51.05 -1.93
CA ASP A 161 -3.27 -52.29 -1.90
C ASP A 161 -4.47 -52.30 -2.86
N GLU A 162 -4.80 -51.16 -3.46
CA GLU A 162 -5.89 -51.03 -4.46
C GLU A 162 -5.41 -51.07 -5.92
N SER A 163 -4.10 -50.95 -6.20
CA SER A 163 -3.61 -50.84 -7.58
C SER A 163 -3.18 -52.19 -8.18
N LEU A 164 -3.93 -52.67 -9.17
CA LEU A 164 -3.74 -53.97 -9.85
C LEU A 164 -2.48 -54.02 -10.75
N SER A 165 -1.80 -52.90 -11.01
CA SER A 165 -0.62 -52.80 -11.87
C SER A 165 0.68 -52.53 -11.09
N THR A 166 1.74 -53.29 -11.38
CA THR A 166 3.08 -53.12 -10.75
C THR A 166 3.68 -51.73 -11.00
N GLN A 167 3.35 -51.12 -12.14
CA GLN A 167 3.80 -49.78 -12.50
C GLN A 167 3.13 -48.68 -11.66
N GLU A 168 1.87 -48.88 -11.30
CA GLU A 168 1.11 -47.93 -10.48
C GLU A 168 1.58 -47.98 -9.02
N ASN A 169 1.80 -49.19 -8.51
CA ASN A 169 2.42 -49.42 -7.21
C ASN A 169 3.80 -48.74 -7.08
N LEU A 170 4.63 -48.81 -8.12
CA LEU A 170 5.94 -48.15 -8.12
C LEU A 170 5.81 -46.62 -8.10
N LYS A 171 4.87 -46.05 -8.87
CA LYS A 171 4.58 -44.60 -8.85
C LYS A 171 4.09 -44.13 -7.48
N ILE A 172 3.21 -44.90 -6.83
CA ILE A 172 2.70 -44.58 -5.48
C ILE A 172 3.84 -44.62 -4.46
N LYS A 173 4.70 -45.65 -4.52
CA LYS A 173 5.88 -45.76 -3.65
C LYS A 173 6.84 -44.58 -3.82
N ILE A 174 7.12 -44.16 -5.06
CA ILE A 174 7.97 -42.98 -5.33
C ILE A 174 7.34 -41.72 -4.74
N LYS A 175 6.04 -41.48 -4.93
CA LYS A 175 5.35 -40.31 -4.37
C LYS A 175 5.41 -40.29 -2.85
N ARG A 176 5.19 -41.44 -2.21
CA ARG A 176 5.30 -41.59 -0.75
C ARG A 176 6.72 -41.28 -0.26
N LYS A 177 7.73 -41.87 -0.91
CA LYS A 177 9.13 -41.60 -0.56
C LYS A 177 9.55 -40.16 -0.81
N PHE A 178 9.04 -39.52 -1.86
CA PHE A 178 9.26 -38.10 -2.09
C PHE A 178 8.73 -37.25 -0.94
N VAL A 179 7.49 -37.49 -0.49
CA VAL A 179 6.88 -36.75 0.63
C VAL A 179 7.68 -36.93 1.93
N GLU A 180 8.23 -38.12 2.17
CA GLU A 180 9.10 -38.38 3.33
C GLU A 180 10.45 -37.64 3.22
N ILE A 181 11.10 -37.62 2.05
CA ILE A 181 12.47 -37.12 1.87
C ILE A 181 12.54 -35.60 1.63
N TYR A 182 11.58 -35.04 0.90
CA TYR A 182 11.58 -33.63 0.49
C TYR A 182 11.80 -32.62 1.63
N PRO A 183 11.12 -32.70 2.78
CA PRO A 183 11.34 -31.73 3.87
C PRO A 183 12.77 -31.76 4.43
N TYR A 184 13.39 -32.95 4.49
CA TYR A 184 14.79 -33.08 4.91
C TYR A 184 15.76 -32.49 3.89
N ALA A 185 15.53 -32.75 2.59
CA ALA A 185 16.33 -32.17 1.52
C ALA A 185 16.23 -30.63 1.49
N GLN A 186 15.01 -30.10 1.65
CA GLN A 186 14.76 -28.66 1.72
C GLN A 186 15.41 -28.02 2.96
N SER A 187 15.34 -28.70 4.11
CA SER A 187 16.00 -28.27 5.34
C SER A 187 17.52 -28.25 5.20
N ALA A 188 18.11 -29.32 4.63
CA ALA A 188 19.55 -29.41 4.39
C ALA A 188 20.04 -28.31 3.44
N TYR A 189 19.30 -28.02 2.37
CA TYR A 189 19.62 -26.93 1.45
C TYR A 189 19.59 -25.56 2.13
N ARG A 190 18.56 -25.28 2.95
CA ARG A 190 18.47 -24.04 3.73
C ARG A 190 19.59 -23.92 4.76
N ALA A 191 19.92 -25.00 5.46
CA ALA A 191 21.02 -25.04 6.42
C ALA A 191 22.38 -24.79 5.74
N ALA A 192 22.58 -25.35 4.55
CA ALA A 192 23.81 -25.14 3.78
C ALA A 192 23.94 -23.69 3.26
N ASN A 193 22.83 -23.07 2.83
CA ASN A 193 22.80 -21.63 2.53
C ASN A 193 23.07 -20.80 3.77
N LEU A 194 22.46 -21.13 4.92
CA LEU A 194 22.73 -20.42 6.18
C LEU A 194 24.21 -20.50 6.55
N LEU A 195 24.82 -21.69 6.49
CA LEU A 195 26.24 -21.87 6.79
C LEU A 195 27.13 -21.02 5.88
N THR A 196 26.83 -20.97 4.57
CA THR A 196 27.58 -20.14 3.63
C THR A 196 27.37 -18.64 3.87
N THR A 197 26.16 -18.20 4.24
CA THR A 197 25.94 -16.81 4.67
C THR A 197 26.69 -16.45 5.96
N LEU A 198 26.82 -17.37 6.91
CA LEU A 198 27.63 -17.16 8.12
C LEU A 198 29.12 -17.07 7.80
N LEU A 199 29.62 -17.92 6.88
CA LEU A 199 31.00 -17.82 6.38
C LEU A 199 31.25 -16.50 5.64
N TYR A 200 30.23 -16.00 4.94
CA TYR A 200 30.27 -14.69 4.30
C TYR A 200 30.35 -13.56 5.31
N LEU A 201 29.51 -13.58 6.34
CA LEU A 201 29.52 -12.59 7.42
C LEU A 201 30.82 -12.62 8.22
N GLY A 202 31.40 -13.81 8.42
CA GLY A 202 32.70 -14.00 9.06
C GLY A 202 33.90 -13.59 8.20
N GLY A 203 33.69 -13.17 6.95
CA GLY A 203 34.76 -12.75 6.04
C GLY A 203 35.63 -13.88 5.49
N TYR A 204 35.30 -15.15 5.80
CA TYR A 204 36.04 -16.32 5.31
C TYR A 204 35.77 -16.59 3.83
N SER A 205 34.55 -16.28 3.37
CA SER A 205 34.15 -16.43 1.98
C SER A 205 33.53 -15.15 1.43
N LYS A 206 33.69 -14.90 0.12
CA LYS A 206 33.01 -13.83 -0.61
C LYS A 206 31.76 -14.33 -1.36
N SER A 207 31.29 -15.54 -1.04
CA SER A 207 30.12 -16.18 -1.65
C SER A 207 29.01 -16.42 -0.61
N PRO A 208 27.84 -15.77 -0.72
CA PRO A 208 26.76 -15.86 0.26
C PRO A 208 25.88 -17.12 0.12
N THR A 209 25.85 -17.77 -1.04
CA THR A 209 24.97 -18.93 -1.28
C THR A 209 25.76 -20.22 -1.49
N LEU A 210 25.12 -21.37 -1.26
CA LEU A 210 25.75 -22.68 -1.46
C LEU A 210 26.24 -22.89 -2.89
N LEU A 211 25.43 -22.52 -3.89
CA LEU A 211 25.78 -22.71 -5.29
C LEU A 211 26.95 -21.83 -5.70
N THR A 212 26.96 -20.56 -5.28
CA THR A 212 28.10 -19.66 -5.57
C THR A 212 29.37 -20.13 -4.88
N TYR A 213 29.28 -20.63 -3.64
CA TYR A 213 30.42 -21.22 -2.93
C TYR A 213 30.98 -22.45 -3.66
N LEU A 214 30.11 -23.40 -4.05
CA LEU A 214 30.51 -24.66 -4.69
C LEU A 214 31.17 -24.43 -6.05
N PHE A 215 30.68 -23.44 -6.82
CA PHE A 215 31.24 -23.08 -8.13
C PHE A 215 32.30 -21.97 -8.09
N ARG A 216 32.77 -21.61 -6.88
CA ARG A 216 33.84 -20.63 -6.66
C ARG A 216 33.54 -19.27 -7.32
N ILE A 217 32.34 -18.76 -7.07
CA ILE A 217 31.85 -17.47 -7.54
C ILE A 217 31.80 -16.52 -6.34
N ASN A 218 32.50 -15.39 -6.44
CA ASN A 218 32.54 -14.33 -5.44
C ASN A 218 31.64 -13.17 -5.87
N TYR A 219 31.11 -12.43 -4.90
CA TYR A 219 30.48 -11.14 -5.13
C TYR A 219 31.49 -10.01 -5.00
N SER A 220 31.37 -9.02 -5.88
CA SER A 220 32.19 -7.81 -5.89
C SER A 220 31.33 -6.60 -6.25
N ARG A 221 31.69 -5.40 -5.80
CA ARG A 221 31.10 -4.17 -6.33
C ARG A 221 31.55 -3.92 -7.78
N LEU A 222 30.72 -3.20 -8.55
CA LEU A 222 31.09 -2.72 -9.88
C LEU A 222 32.18 -1.64 -9.76
N ASN A 223 33.14 -1.69 -10.68
CA ASN A 223 34.21 -0.70 -10.76
C ASN A 223 33.96 0.27 -11.93
N GLN A 224 34.65 1.41 -11.94
CA GLN A 224 34.60 2.39 -13.03
C GLN A 224 34.96 1.76 -14.39
N TYR A 225 35.86 0.77 -14.39
CA TYR A 225 36.21 0.00 -15.57
C TYR A 225 35.01 -0.74 -16.19
N ASP A 226 34.10 -1.28 -15.38
CA ASP A 226 32.93 -2.01 -15.86
C ASP A 226 31.91 -1.07 -16.52
N TYR A 227 31.73 0.12 -15.94
CA TYR A 227 30.91 1.17 -16.54
C TYR A 227 31.50 1.65 -17.86
N ALA A 228 32.80 1.97 -17.89
CA ALA A 228 33.50 2.43 -19.10
C ALA A 228 33.45 1.40 -20.26
N LYS A 229 33.38 0.11 -19.93
CA LYS A 229 33.27 -0.97 -20.91
C LYS A 229 31.87 -1.07 -21.54
N ASN A 230 30.83 -0.75 -20.77
CA ASN A 230 29.44 -0.97 -21.15
C ASN A 230 28.73 0.32 -21.60
N GLU A 231 29.28 1.48 -21.25
CA GLU A 231 28.89 2.76 -21.83
C GLU A 231 29.21 2.77 -23.33
N PRO A 232 28.28 3.25 -24.18
CA PRO A 232 28.63 3.48 -25.57
C PRO A 232 29.83 4.43 -25.59
N PRO A 233 30.89 4.13 -26.35
CA PRO A 233 32.00 5.07 -26.47
C PRO A 233 31.42 6.42 -26.91
N PRO A 234 31.89 7.53 -26.35
CA PRO A 234 31.45 8.85 -26.80
C PRO A 234 31.54 8.89 -28.32
N GLU A 235 30.54 9.48 -28.97
CA GLU A 235 30.56 9.77 -30.39
C GLU A 235 31.67 10.79 -30.65
N LEU A 236 32.93 10.33 -30.56
CA LEU A 236 34.03 10.99 -31.21
C LEU A 236 33.67 10.91 -32.68
N ASP A 237 33.47 12.09 -33.27
CA ASP A 237 33.30 12.33 -34.70
C ASP A 237 34.62 12.01 -35.43
N ASP A 238 35.23 10.87 -35.08
CA ASP A 238 36.27 10.26 -35.84
C ASP A 238 35.60 9.90 -37.16
N GLY A 239 35.97 10.62 -38.21
CA GLY A 239 35.72 10.28 -39.61
C GLY A 239 36.35 8.93 -39.99
N LYS A 240 35.97 7.86 -39.27
CA LYS A 240 36.27 6.47 -39.53
C LYS A 240 35.66 6.18 -40.88
N LYS A 241 36.52 6.35 -41.88
CA LYS A 241 36.36 6.00 -43.28
C LYS A 241 35.51 4.74 -43.34
N LYS A 242 34.24 4.90 -43.74
CA LYS A 242 33.42 3.77 -44.16
C LYS A 242 34.28 3.01 -45.16
N ALA A 243 34.67 1.78 -44.84
CA ALA A 243 35.46 0.98 -45.78
C ALA A 243 34.75 1.04 -47.14
N HIS A 244 35.43 1.57 -48.16
CA HIS A 244 34.86 1.69 -49.50
C HIS A 244 34.52 0.28 -49.98
N ARG A 245 33.24 -0.06 -49.87
CA ARG A 245 32.74 -1.40 -50.19
C ARG A 245 32.58 -1.48 -51.70
N ASN A 246 33.53 -2.12 -52.36
CA ASN A 246 33.56 -2.26 -53.82
C ASN A 246 32.64 -3.37 -54.36
N ARG A 247 31.76 -3.97 -53.55
CA ARG A 247 30.82 -5.02 -53.98
C ARG A 247 29.37 -4.57 -53.81
N PRO A 248 28.53 -4.68 -54.86
CA PRO A 248 27.11 -4.36 -54.74
C PRO A 248 26.45 -5.26 -53.68
N PRO A 249 25.54 -4.70 -52.87
CA PRO A 249 24.88 -5.47 -51.81
C PRO A 249 23.96 -6.54 -52.40
N SER A 250 24.00 -7.73 -51.81
CA SER A 250 23.07 -8.81 -52.14
C SER A 250 21.66 -8.47 -51.63
N PRO A 251 20.58 -9.00 -52.23
CA PRO A 251 19.21 -8.71 -51.79
C PRO A 251 18.94 -9.12 -50.34
N LEU A 252 19.60 -10.18 -49.86
CA LEU A 252 19.55 -10.61 -48.45
C LEU A 252 20.21 -9.59 -47.51
N GLU A 253 21.33 -8.98 -47.91
CA GLU A 253 21.97 -7.92 -47.11
C GLU A 253 21.14 -6.64 -47.08
N ILE A 254 20.43 -6.31 -48.16
CA ILE A 254 19.51 -5.16 -48.18
C ILE A 254 18.35 -5.42 -47.22
N ALA A 255 17.76 -6.62 -47.25
CA ALA A 255 16.70 -7.01 -46.32
C ALA A 255 17.18 -7.01 -44.87
N LEU A 256 18.37 -7.57 -44.59
CA LEU A 256 18.97 -7.56 -43.25
C LEU A 256 19.35 -6.15 -42.78
N LYS A 257 19.80 -5.27 -43.69
CA LYS A 257 20.10 -3.87 -43.36
C LYS A 257 18.84 -3.07 -43.09
N PHE A 258 17.77 -3.32 -43.85
CA PHE A 258 16.46 -2.71 -43.60
C PHE A 258 15.87 -3.20 -42.27
N LEU A 259 15.92 -4.51 -42.01
CA LEU A 259 15.44 -5.11 -40.77
C LEU A 259 16.26 -4.65 -39.57
N SER A 260 17.59 -4.54 -39.71
CA SER A 260 18.42 -4.02 -38.63
C SER A 260 18.26 -2.52 -38.40
N ALA A 261 18.13 -1.72 -39.46
CA ALA A 261 17.95 -0.27 -39.36
C ALA A 261 16.57 0.12 -38.81
N ASN A 262 15.49 -0.53 -39.26
CA ASN A 262 14.13 -0.18 -38.86
C ASN A 262 13.57 -0.97 -37.68
N VAL A 263 14.06 -2.20 -37.43
CA VAL A 263 13.51 -3.05 -36.37
C VAL A 263 14.52 -3.22 -35.24
N THR A 264 15.69 -3.81 -35.47
CA THR A 264 16.57 -4.21 -34.34
C THR A 264 17.24 -3.04 -33.64
N ASN A 265 17.74 -2.04 -34.39
CA ASN A 265 18.42 -0.89 -33.80
C ASN A 265 17.49 0.02 -32.96
N PRO A 266 16.31 0.43 -33.45
CA PRO A 266 15.41 1.26 -32.64
C PRO A 266 14.78 0.48 -31.48
N THR A 267 14.48 -0.82 -31.64
CA THR A 267 13.95 -1.63 -30.54
C THR A 267 14.99 -1.86 -29.44
N LEU A 268 16.25 -2.17 -29.78
CA LEU A 268 17.31 -2.31 -28.77
C LEU A 268 17.64 -0.98 -28.08
N LYS A 269 17.63 0.15 -28.81
CA LYS A 269 17.76 1.48 -28.20
C LYS A 269 16.61 1.78 -27.24
N SER A 270 15.38 1.45 -27.63
CA SER A 270 14.19 1.62 -26.78
C SER A 270 14.24 0.72 -25.55
N ILE A 271 14.63 -0.55 -25.69
CA ILE A 271 14.81 -1.49 -24.57
C ILE A 271 15.88 -0.98 -23.61
N LYS A 272 17.03 -0.51 -24.11
CA LYS A 272 18.09 0.10 -23.28
C LYS A 272 17.59 1.36 -22.56
N PHE A 273 16.82 2.21 -23.23
CA PHE A 273 16.22 3.40 -22.62
C PHE A 273 15.23 3.02 -21.51
N ILE A 274 14.35 2.04 -21.76
CA ILE A 274 13.35 1.55 -20.81
C ILE A 274 14.01 0.91 -19.59
N LEU A 275 14.97 -0.01 -19.78
CA LEU A 275 15.67 -0.67 -18.68
C LEU A 275 16.60 0.27 -17.91
N GLY A 276 17.27 1.19 -18.61
CA GLY A 276 18.31 2.03 -18.02
C GLY A 276 17.81 3.31 -17.36
N THR A 277 16.81 3.99 -17.95
CA THR A 277 16.38 5.33 -17.49
C THR A 277 14.94 5.35 -16.98
N PHE A 278 14.01 4.71 -17.70
CA PHE A 278 12.60 4.72 -17.31
C PHE A 278 12.34 3.91 -16.04
N PHE A 279 12.92 2.71 -15.94
CA PHE A 279 12.68 1.83 -14.79
C PHE A 279 13.15 2.43 -13.45
N PRO A 280 14.37 3.02 -13.34
CA PRO A 280 14.76 3.71 -12.11
C PRO A 280 13.89 4.92 -11.76
N VAL A 281 13.48 5.72 -12.76
CA VAL A 281 12.60 6.88 -12.56
C VAL A 281 11.19 6.45 -12.10
N ALA A 282 10.67 5.36 -12.66
CA ALA A 282 9.39 4.80 -12.26
C ALA A 282 9.43 4.23 -10.85
N ILE A 283 10.49 3.51 -10.48
CA ILE A 283 10.69 3.01 -9.11
C ILE A 283 10.83 4.17 -8.12
N PHE A 284 11.62 5.19 -8.46
CA PHE A 284 11.76 6.39 -7.64
C PHE A 284 10.41 7.09 -7.46
N SER A 285 9.62 7.22 -8.53
CA SER A 285 8.30 7.84 -8.46
C SER A 285 7.33 7.04 -7.60
N LEU A 286 7.34 5.70 -7.71
CA LEU A 286 6.52 4.83 -6.86
C LEU A 286 6.96 4.85 -5.40
N LYS A 287 8.27 4.81 -5.13
CA LYS A 287 8.80 4.96 -3.77
C LYS A 287 8.55 6.35 -3.20
N PHE A 288 8.60 7.37 -4.03
CA PHE A 288 8.19 8.73 -3.67
C PHE A 288 6.71 8.79 -3.34
N LEU A 289 5.83 8.15 -4.11
CA LEU A 289 4.40 8.06 -3.80
C LEU A 289 4.13 7.25 -2.53
N GLU A 290 4.84 6.14 -2.33
CA GLU A 290 4.77 5.33 -1.11
C GLU A 290 5.21 6.15 0.11
N TRP A 291 6.34 6.86 0.01
CA TRP A 291 6.78 7.81 1.02
C TRP A 291 5.81 8.96 1.18
N TRP A 292 5.25 9.52 0.11
CA TRP A 292 4.32 10.65 0.15
C TRP A 292 3.02 10.28 0.87
N ASN A 293 2.54 9.05 0.67
CA ASN A 293 1.33 8.55 1.29
C ASN A 293 1.56 8.06 2.72
N ASN A 294 2.73 7.47 3.01
CA ASN A 294 3.06 6.95 4.34
C ASN A 294 3.69 7.99 5.27
N SER A 295 4.30 9.04 4.72
CA SER A 295 4.84 10.14 5.51
C SER A 295 3.78 11.20 5.75
N ASP A 296 3.77 11.73 6.96
CA ASP A 296 3.10 12.96 7.35
C ASP A 296 3.64 14.21 6.60
N PHE A 297 4.22 14.06 5.41
CA PHE A 297 4.71 15.18 4.63
C PHE A 297 3.56 16.05 4.12
N SER A 298 2.43 15.47 3.69
CA SER A 298 1.22 16.24 3.34
C SER A 298 0.69 17.05 4.54
N SER A 299 0.73 16.47 5.74
CA SER A 299 0.32 17.16 6.98
C SER A 299 1.37 18.19 7.45
N LYS A 300 2.66 17.97 7.19
CA LYS A 300 3.74 18.96 7.43
C LYS A 300 3.76 20.09 6.39
N LEU A 301 3.43 19.80 5.13
CA LEU A 301 3.36 20.78 4.04
C LEU A 301 2.11 21.64 4.16
N SER A 302 0.97 21.08 4.58
CA SER A 302 -0.20 21.87 4.98
C SER A 302 0.03 22.66 6.27
N LYS A 303 0.82 22.17 7.23
CA LYS A 303 1.27 22.98 8.39
C LYS A 303 2.24 24.10 8.00
N ASN A 304 3.16 23.86 7.07
CA ASN A 304 4.11 24.87 6.58
C ASN A 304 3.46 25.86 5.60
N GLN A 305 2.52 25.44 4.76
CA GLN A 305 1.67 26.35 3.98
C GLN A 305 0.68 27.09 4.90
N GLY A 306 0.23 26.43 5.97
CA GLY A 306 -0.49 27.05 7.09
C GLY A 306 0.32 28.20 7.69
N ASN A 307 1.62 28.03 7.92
CA ASN A 307 2.52 29.10 8.40
C ASN A 307 2.71 30.26 7.40
N VAL A 308 2.52 30.06 6.09
CA VAL A 308 2.58 31.14 5.09
C VAL A 308 1.23 31.87 4.98
N LEU A 309 0.12 31.19 5.29
CA LEU A 309 -1.20 31.80 5.44
C LEU A 309 -1.46 32.36 6.86
N ASP A 310 -0.61 32.04 7.83
CA ASP A 310 -0.67 32.56 9.21
C ASP A 310 -0.03 33.95 9.38
N PHE A 311 0.33 34.62 8.29
CA PHE A 311 0.81 36.02 8.35
C PHE A 311 -0.30 37.07 8.19
N THR A 312 -1.58 36.70 8.06
CA THR A 312 -2.66 37.73 7.93
C THR A 312 -3.96 37.43 8.65
N LEU A 313 -3.95 36.64 9.72
CA LEU A 313 -5.11 36.59 10.61
C LEU A 313 -4.68 37.04 12.01
N PRO A 314 -4.97 38.29 12.40
CA PRO A 314 -4.65 38.74 13.74
C PRO A 314 -5.40 37.86 14.75
N PRO A 315 -4.78 37.55 15.90
CA PRO A 315 -5.37 36.68 16.90
C PRO A 315 -6.76 37.22 17.30
N PRO A 316 -7.73 36.32 17.55
CA PRO A 316 -9.14 36.67 17.77
C PRO A 316 -9.39 37.57 18.99
N SER A 317 -8.37 37.92 19.77
CA SER A 317 -8.42 38.85 20.89
C SER A 317 -8.61 40.32 20.48
N THR A 318 -8.13 40.73 19.29
CA THR A 318 -8.32 42.10 18.78
C THR A 318 -9.70 42.32 18.18
N LEU A 319 -10.26 41.31 17.51
CA LEU A 319 -11.67 41.27 17.11
C LEU A 319 -12.61 41.24 18.31
N THR A 320 -12.25 40.54 19.38
CA THR A 320 -13.08 40.52 20.62
C THR A 320 -13.07 41.89 21.32
N SER A 321 -12.00 42.66 21.21
CA SER A 321 -11.89 44.01 21.79
C SER A 321 -12.62 45.06 20.92
N ALA A 322 -12.48 44.98 19.59
CA ALA A 322 -13.20 45.85 18.66
C ALA A 322 -14.72 45.54 18.56
N LEU A 323 -15.12 44.28 18.76
CA LEU A 323 -16.52 43.88 18.89
C LEU A 323 -17.08 44.16 20.28
N ARG A 324 -16.24 44.35 21.30
CA ARG A 324 -16.66 44.81 22.64
C ARG A 324 -16.91 46.31 22.65
N THR A 325 -16.08 47.12 22.01
CA THR A 325 -16.27 48.58 21.93
C THR A 325 -17.49 48.94 21.09
N SER A 326 -17.72 48.28 19.95
CA SER A 326 -18.93 48.48 19.13
C SER A 326 -20.21 47.92 19.79
N ARG A 327 -20.12 46.84 20.57
CA ARG A 327 -21.27 46.33 21.36
C ARG A 327 -21.55 47.09 22.65
N VAL A 328 -20.67 47.97 23.12
CA VAL A 328 -20.96 48.83 24.30
C VAL A 328 -21.93 49.95 23.93
N GLU A 329 -21.98 50.35 22.66
CA GLU A 329 -22.95 51.35 22.16
C GLU A 329 -24.32 50.71 21.79
N GLU A 330 -24.37 49.44 21.39
CA GLU A 330 -25.66 48.75 21.09
C GLU A 330 -26.27 47.96 22.28
N LYS A 331 -25.50 47.62 23.31
CA LYS A 331 -25.99 46.85 24.48
C LYS A 331 -26.62 47.70 25.59
N GLN A 332 -27.36 48.75 25.24
CA GLN A 332 -28.42 49.26 26.13
C GLN A 332 -29.77 48.60 25.88
N LYS A 333 -29.94 47.76 24.84
CA LYS A 333 -31.20 47.03 24.61
C LYS A 333 -30.96 45.53 24.35
N LYS A 334 -31.43 44.71 25.29
CA LYS A 334 -31.67 43.25 25.24
C LYS A 334 -30.45 42.30 25.25
N LYS A 335 -30.01 41.92 26.47
CA LYS A 335 -29.25 40.68 26.70
C LYS A 335 -30.19 39.48 26.54
N LYS A 336 -29.99 38.62 25.53
CA LYS A 336 -30.54 37.25 25.57
C LYS A 336 -29.63 36.39 26.43
N HIS A 337 -30.16 35.87 27.54
CA HIS A 337 -29.45 35.02 28.47
C HIS A 337 -28.99 33.72 27.77
N ALA A 338 -27.69 33.42 27.84
CA ALA A 338 -27.21 32.08 27.58
C ALA A 338 -27.87 31.13 28.59
N TYR A 339 -28.57 30.11 28.10
CA TYR A 339 -29.27 29.13 28.93
C TYR A 339 -28.28 28.46 29.89
N LYS A 340 -28.48 28.65 31.20
CA LYS A 340 -27.85 27.84 32.25
C LYS A 340 -28.86 26.77 32.63
N SER A 341 -28.54 25.51 32.39
CA SER A 341 -29.33 24.38 32.86
C SER A 341 -29.48 24.47 34.38
N GLY A 342 -30.71 24.68 34.86
CA GLY A 342 -31.03 24.68 36.29
C GLY A 342 -31.06 23.27 36.88
N LYS A 343 -31.12 23.15 38.21
CA LYS A 343 -31.27 21.88 38.93
C LYS A 343 -32.68 21.26 38.82
N VAL A 344 -33.60 21.94 38.14
CA VAL A 344 -35.03 21.61 38.08
C VAL A 344 -35.42 21.25 36.65
N CYS A 345 -36.21 20.18 36.49
CA CYS A 345 -36.72 19.73 35.21
C CYS A 345 -37.83 20.67 34.68
N PRO A 346 -37.73 21.20 33.45
CA PRO A 346 -38.71 22.12 32.90
C PRO A 346 -40.11 21.53 32.63
N LEU A 347 -40.25 20.21 32.57
CA LEU A 347 -41.53 19.52 32.33
C LEU A 347 -42.30 19.26 33.63
N CYS A 348 -41.64 18.66 34.63
CA CYS A 348 -42.29 18.30 35.90
C CYS A 348 -42.08 19.33 37.02
N LYS A 349 -41.21 20.34 36.81
CA LYS A 349 -40.82 21.38 37.77
C LYS A 349 -40.25 20.85 39.10
N LYS A 350 -39.79 19.59 39.15
CA LYS A 350 -39.11 18.95 40.29
C LYS A 350 -37.59 18.89 40.07
N GLU A 351 -36.82 18.63 41.12
CA GLU A 351 -35.38 18.42 41.00
C GLU A 351 -35.06 17.23 40.08
N LEU A 352 -33.99 17.37 39.28
CA LEU A 352 -33.58 16.36 38.30
C LEU A 352 -33.12 15.08 39.00
N THR A 353 -33.87 13.99 38.82
CA THR A 353 -33.58 12.67 39.40
C THR A 353 -32.80 11.77 38.44
N ASN A 354 -33.11 11.85 37.14
CA ASN A 354 -32.41 11.11 36.08
C ASN A 354 -32.16 12.06 34.90
N PRO A 355 -31.12 12.90 34.97
CA PRO A 355 -30.90 13.95 33.99
C PRO A 355 -30.60 13.36 32.62
N ALA A 356 -31.32 13.82 31.61
CA ALA A 356 -31.17 13.42 30.22
C ALA A 356 -31.14 14.65 29.32
N ILE A 357 -30.19 14.67 28.40
CA ILE A 357 -30.01 15.74 27.43
C ILE A 357 -30.58 15.35 26.06
N ILE A 358 -31.24 16.31 25.42
CA ILE A 358 -31.71 16.20 24.03
C ILE A 358 -30.83 17.03 23.09
N GLU A 359 -30.95 16.82 21.77
CA GLU A 359 -30.14 17.48 20.73
C GLU A 359 -30.11 19.01 20.81
N THR A 360 -31.16 19.62 21.35
CA THR A 360 -31.25 21.08 21.53
C THR A 360 -30.45 21.61 22.72
N GLY A 361 -29.80 20.74 23.50
CA GLY A 361 -28.93 21.09 24.62
C GLY A 361 -29.66 21.31 25.95
N TYR A 362 -30.97 21.07 26.02
CA TYR A 362 -31.76 21.17 27.25
C TYR A 362 -31.76 19.85 28.03
N VAL A 363 -31.77 19.96 29.36
CA VAL A 363 -31.74 18.83 30.30
C VAL A 363 -33.11 18.67 30.95
N PHE A 364 -33.60 17.43 30.98
CA PHE A 364 -34.88 17.02 31.57
C PHE A 364 -34.70 15.73 32.36
N ASP A 365 -35.70 15.31 33.13
CA ASP A 365 -35.75 13.93 33.60
C ASP A 365 -36.03 12.99 32.43
N TYR A 366 -35.28 11.89 32.34
CA TYR A 366 -35.38 10.92 31.26
C TYR A 366 -36.82 10.42 31.03
N THR A 367 -37.53 10.07 32.10
CA THR A 367 -38.92 9.58 32.02
C THR A 367 -39.88 10.67 31.53
N CYS A 368 -39.68 11.91 31.96
CA CYS A 368 -40.52 13.04 31.56
C CYS A 368 -40.37 13.36 30.07
N ILE A 369 -39.14 13.44 29.58
CA ILE A 369 -38.88 13.80 28.18
C ILE A 369 -39.22 12.65 27.23
N TYR A 370 -39.01 11.40 27.64
CA TYR A 370 -39.39 10.22 26.85
C TYR A 370 -40.91 10.15 26.64
N ASN A 371 -41.69 10.24 27.73
CA ASN A 371 -43.16 10.20 27.67
C ASN A 371 -43.74 11.41 26.91
N TYR A 372 -43.08 12.57 27.00
CA TYR A 372 -43.49 13.75 26.23
C TYR A 372 -43.30 13.54 24.73
N LEU A 373 -42.16 12.97 24.31
CA LEU A 373 -41.86 12.74 22.89
C LEU A 373 -42.74 11.65 22.28
N GLU A 374 -43.04 10.60 23.04
CA GLU A 374 -43.99 9.55 22.65
C GLU A 374 -45.38 10.13 22.35
N LYS A 375 -45.86 11.01 23.23
CA LYS A 375 -47.18 11.66 23.12
C LYS A 375 -47.15 12.98 22.36
N SER A 376 -46.02 13.33 21.73
CA SER A 376 -45.83 14.66 21.14
C SER A 376 -46.83 14.96 20.02
N HIS A 377 -47.24 13.96 19.24
CA HIS A 377 -48.23 14.10 18.19
C HIS A 377 -49.64 14.47 18.72
N ILE A 378 -50.00 13.99 19.92
CA ILE A 378 -51.27 14.32 20.60
C ILE A 378 -51.18 15.69 21.27
N ILE A 379 -50.07 15.99 21.95
CA ILE A 379 -49.90 17.25 22.67
C ILE A 379 -49.87 18.43 21.69
N VAL A 380 -49.19 18.27 20.55
CA VAL A 380 -49.08 19.34 19.55
C VAL A 380 -50.38 19.48 18.75
N SER A 381 -51.09 18.38 18.43
CA SER A 381 -52.38 18.46 17.74
C SER A 381 -53.43 19.18 18.60
N LYS A 382 -53.55 18.83 19.88
CA LYS A 382 -54.40 19.54 20.86
C LYS A 382 -54.04 21.02 20.96
N LYS A 383 -52.74 21.34 21.00
CA LYS A 383 -52.27 22.73 21.06
C LYS A 383 -52.54 23.50 19.77
N SER A 384 -52.53 22.84 18.60
CA SER A 384 -52.90 23.48 17.33
C SER A 384 -54.41 23.67 17.18
N GLN A 385 -55.23 22.74 17.68
CA GLN A 385 -56.69 22.90 17.72
C GLN A 385 -57.09 24.05 18.64
N ALA A 386 -56.46 24.16 19.82
CA ALA A 386 -56.62 25.29 20.72
C ALA A 386 -56.09 26.64 20.17
N LYS A 387 -55.34 26.62 19.07
CA LYS A 387 -54.80 27.82 18.40
C LYS A 387 -55.48 28.14 17.07
N GLY A 388 -56.43 27.30 16.63
CA GLY A 388 -57.17 27.46 15.38
C GLY A 388 -58.36 28.42 15.46
N ASP A 389 -58.59 29.06 16.60
CA ASP A 389 -59.63 30.10 16.81
C ASP A 389 -59.08 31.54 16.79
N VAL A 390 -57.82 31.75 16.42
CA VAL A 390 -57.27 33.10 16.22
C VAL A 390 -56.36 33.07 14.99
N ASP A 391 -56.92 33.57 13.89
CA ASP A 391 -56.29 33.64 12.57
C ASP A 391 -54.99 34.44 12.55
N GLU A 392 -54.14 33.96 11.64
CA GLU A 392 -53.23 34.69 10.73
C GLU A 392 -53.05 36.20 10.98
N ASP A 393 -51.84 36.59 11.41
CA ASP A 393 -51.05 37.57 10.64
C ASP A 393 -49.59 37.64 11.13
N ASP A 394 -48.70 37.72 10.16
CA ASP A 394 -47.29 38.07 10.32
C ASP A 394 -47.15 39.48 10.91
N GLN A 395 -46.55 39.63 12.11
CA GLN A 395 -45.60 40.70 12.44
C GLN A 395 -45.04 40.61 13.88
N ILE A 396 -43.72 40.39 13.95
CA ILE A 396 -42.72 41.18 14.69
C ILE A 396 -43.17 42.04 15.93
N TYR A 397 -42.56 41.70 17.07
CA TYR A 397 -42.35 42.42 18.37
C TYR A 397 -43.54 42.84 19.26
N SER A 398 -43.56 42.31 20.50
CA SER A 398 -43.36 43.08 21.74
C SER A 398 -43.13 42.17 22.96
N ASP A 399 -42.22 42.60 23.85
CA ASP A 399 -42.20 42.17 25.26
C ASP A 399 -43.43 42.78 25.95
N ASP A 400 -43.99 42.12 26.96
CA ASP A 400 -44.02 42.61 28.34
C ASP A 400 -45.04 41.84 29.20
N GLU A 401 -44.57 41.52 30.41
CA GLU A 401 -45.23 41.55 31.73
C GLU A 401 -46.50 40.71 31.99
N ASP A 402 -46.27 39.65 32.78
CA ASP A 402 -46.79 39.38 34.14
C ASP A 402 -48.30 39.47 34.49
N GLU A 403 -48.64 38.64 35.49
CA GLU A 403 -49.88 38.57 36.31
C GLU A 403 -51.11 37.95 35.62
N GLU A 404 -52.02 37.21 36.25
CA GLU A 404 -52.13 36.54 37.56
C GLU A 404 -53.30 35.52 37.42
N LYS A 405 -53.26 34.50 38.28
CA LYS A 405 -54.30 33.54 38.70
C LYS A 405 -55.71 33.59 38.06
N LYS A 406 -56.25 32.39 37.77
CA LYS A 406 -57.57 31.95 38.30
C LYS A 406 -57.76 30.43 38.26
N GLU A 407 -58.43 29.96 39.30
CA GLU A 407 -58.74 28.57 39.65
C GLU A 407 -59.87 27.96 38.80
N GLU A 408 -59.96 26.64 38.94
CA GLU A 408 -60.76 25.59 38.27
C GLU A 408 -62.28 25.81 38.23
N VAL A 409 -62.98 25.19 37.25
CA VAL A 409 -64.17 24.30 37.39
C VAL A 409 -64.38 23.54 36.05
N PRO A 410 -64.85 22.27 36.05
CA PRO A 410 -64.70 21.31 34.95
C PRO A 410 -65.94 21.21 34.05
N GLN A 411 -65.73 20.93 32.76
CA GLN A 411 -66.81 20.54 31.83
C GLN A 411 -66.36 19.37 30.93
N GLU A 412 -66.99 18.24 31.24
CA GLU A 412 -67.56 17.16 30.43
C GLU A 412 -67.00 16.80 29.04
N GLU A 413 -66.93 15.49 28.85
CA GLU A 413 -66.43 14.75 27.70
C GLU A 413 -67.30 14.95 26.45
N GLU A 414 -66.73 15.54 25.40
CA GLU A 414 -67.14 15.28 24.02
C GLU A 414 -65.95 14.66 23.27
N GLU A 415 -66.14 13.45 22.76
CA GLU A 415 -65.17 12.74 21.93
C GLU A 415 -65.03 13.42 20.56
N GLU A 416 -64.27 14.52 20.50
CA GLU A 416 -63.82 15.07 19.23
C GLU A 416 -62.79 14.14 18.58
N LYS A 417 -63.07 13.68 17.36
CA LYS A 417 -62.12 12.93 16.53
C LYS A 417 -60.93 13.83 16.20
N VAL A 418 -59.88 13.75 17.01
CA VAL A 418 -58.61 14.44 16.81
C VAL A 418 -57.99 13.97 15.49
N THR A 419 -57.95 14.83 14.48
CA THR A 419 -57.13 14.60 13.28
C THR A 419 -55.66 14.72 13.68
N ILE A 420 -54.98 13.59 13.79
CA ILE A 420 -53.59 13.53 14.24
C ILE A 420 -52.65 13.88 13.08
N ASP A 421 -52.10 15.10 13.09
CA ASP A 421 -51.03 15.51 12.18
C ASP A 421 -49.68 14.91 12.62
N ILE A 422 -49.33 13.75 12.07
CA ILE A 422 -48.07 13.03 12.36
C ILE A 422 -46.83 13.93 12.14
N ASN A 423 -46.89 14.84 11.15
CA ASN A 423 -45.79 15.74 10.80
C ASN A 423 -45.42 16.77 11.88
N LYS A 424 -46.31 17.02 12.86
CA LYS A 424 -46.12 18.01 13.92
C LYS A 424 -45.47 17.44 15.19
N GLY A 425 -45.33 16.12 15.31
CA GLY A 425 -44.69 15.45 16.44
C GLY A 425 -43.14 15.51 16.44
N GLY A 426 -42.53 15.03 17.52
CA GLY A 426 -41.07 14.92 17.68
C GLY A 426 -40.34 16.25 17.86
N ARG A 427 -40.94 17.23 18.54
CA ARG A 427 -40.36 18.57 18.78
C ARG A 427 -39.92 18.79 20.22
N CYS A 428 -38.92 19.65 20.41
CA CYS A 428 -38.47 20.06 21.73
C CYS A 428 -39.54 20.93 22.43
N PRO A 429 -39.90 20.65 23.70
CA PRO A 429 -40.97 21.37 24.42
C PRO A 429 -40.67 22.86 24.66
N ILE A 430 -39.39 23.22 24.78
CA ILE A 430 -38.98 24.59 25.11
C ILE A 430 -38.73 25.41 23.84
N THR A 431 -38.05 24.84 22.85
CA THR A 431 -37.65 25.57 21.64
C THR A 431 -38.59 25.39 20.46
N GLY A 432 -39.49 24.40 20.50
CA GLY A 432 -40.40 24.04 19.40
C GLY A 432 -39.71 23.46 18.15
N ARG A 433 -38.38 23.28 18.19
CA ARG A 433 -37.59 22.74 17.07
C ARG A 433 -37.77 21.22 16.96
N LYS A 434 -37.81 20.70 15.73
CA LYS A 434 -37.90 19.26 15.45
C LYS A 434 -36.59 18.57 15.83
N LEU A 435 -36.69 17.46 16.56
CA LEU A 435 -35.57 16.60 16.93
C LEU A 435 -35.31 15.61 15.79
N LEU A 436 -34.05 15.41 15.44
CA LEU A 436 -33.63 14.53 14.35
C LEU A 436 -33.74 13.05 14.73
N GLY A 437 -33.49 12.73 16.00
CA GLY A 437 -33.58 11.38 16.54
C GLY A 437 -35.01 10.88 16.78
N CYS A 438 -36.04 11.72 16.67
CA CYS A 438 -37.44 11.28 16.81
C CYS A 438 -38.06 11.04 15.42
N LYS A 439 -38.39 9.78 15.12
CA LYS A 439 -39.02 9.38 13.84
C LYS A 439 -40.30 8.59 14.10
N TRP A 440 -41.33 8.83 13.30
CA TRP A 440 -42.57 8.06 13.38
C TRP A 440 -42.40 6.72 12.65
N ASN A 441 -42.70 5.61 13.32
CA ASN A 441 -42.75 4.30 12.68
C ASN A 441 -44.21 3.99 12.28
N PRO A 442 -44.55 3.99 10.97
CA PRO A 442 -45.92 3.78 10.53
C PRO A 442 -46.43 2.36 10.73
N ILE A 443 -45.54 1.38 10.97
CA ILE A 443 -45.91 -0.04 11.11
C ILE A 443 -46.35 -0.34 12.55
N LYS A 444 -45.71 0.32 13.53
CA LYS A 444 -46.01 0.14 14.96
C LYS A 444 -46.98 1.20 15.49
N GLU A 445 -47.28 2.22 14.69
CA GLU A 445 -48.06 3.40 15.11
C GLU A 445 -47.47 4.08 16.36
N GLU A 446 -46.15 4.07 16.49
CA GLU A 446 -45.40 4.60 17.64
C GLU A 446 -44.22 5.48 17.19
N TRP A 447 -43.80 6.40 18.06
CA TRP A 447 -42.58 7.19 17.83
C TRP A 447 -41.34 6.39 18.25
N GLU A 448 -40.43 6.17 17.30
CA GLU A 448 -39.07 5.72 17.58
C GLU A 448 -38.25 6.92 18.06
N ILE A 449 -37.90 6.90 19.35
CA ILE A 449 -37.21 7.99 20.02
C ILE A 449 -35.74 7.60 20.20
N GLU A 450 -34.90 8.10 19.32
CA GLU A 450 -33.44 8.05 19.41
C GLU A 450 -32.89 9.44 19.79
N GLY A 451 -31.68 9.49 20.36
CA GLY A 451 -31.00 10.77 20.63
C GLY A 451 -31.22 11.38 22.02
N ILE A 452 -32.01 10.77 22.90
CA ILE A 452 -32.02 11.11 24.33
C ILE A 452 -30.80 10.46 24.98
N ARG A 453 -29.86 11.27 25.48
CA ARG A 453 -28.68 10.77 26.20
C ARG A 453 -28.85 10.98 27.69
N ARG A 454 -28.83 9.90 28.47
CA ARG A 454 -28.78 9.99 29.93
C ARG A 454 -27.42 10.54 30.34
N LEU A 455 -27.42 11.57 31.17
CA LEU A 455 -26.24 12.12 31.80
C LEU A 455 -25.98 11.28 33.05
N ILE A 456 -25.00 10.37 32.95
CA ILE A 456 -24.50 9.64 34.11
C ILE A 456 -23.54 10.58 34.81
N PHE A 457 -23.84 10.92 36.07
CA PHE A 457 -22.92 11.62 36.96
C PHE A 457 -22.13 10.63 37.80
#